data_AF-A0A7C2Z0Z2-F1
#
_entry.id   AF-A0A7C2Z0Z2-F1
#
_cell.length_a   1.000
_cell.length_b   1.000
_cell.length_c   1.000
_cell.angle_alpha   90.00
_cell.angle_beta   90.00
_cell.angle_gamma   90.00
#
_symmetry.space_group_name_H-M   'P 1'
#
loop_
_entity.id
_entity.type
_entity.pdbx_description
1 polymer ?
#
loop_
_entity_poly.entity_id
_entity_poly.type
_entity_poly.pdbx_seq_one_letter_code
_entity_poly.pdbx_strand_id
1 'polypeptide(L)'
;MRKNLSGAVAILLFLSASAAVELALAAEVDDRAAADFRAAIKRADAAHRANLERCRKLTDREKDLCIEQAKAVHQQAKLHARVQLRSASMRGRANPREADYRAALDRCEFYRGRSKDICVNQANAEYARN
;
A
#
# COMPACT_ATOMS: atom_id res chain seq x y z
N MET A 1 41.37 4.44 -30.12
CA MET A 1 41.32 2.95 -30.06
C MET A 1 39.88 2.51 -30.22
N ARG A 2 39.55 1.94 -31.38
CA ARG A 2 38.28 1.28 -31.66
C ARG A 2 38.37 -0.17 -31.18
N LYS A 3 37.36 -0.68 -30.49
CA LYS A 3 37.02 -2.11 -30.50
C LYS A 3 35.52 -2.22 -30.76
N ASN A 4 35.22 -2.58 -31.99
CA ASN A 4 33.91 -2.96 -32.51
C ASN A 4 33.60 -4.38 -32.05
N LEU A 5 32.32 -4.71 -31.85
CA LEU A 5 31.79 -6.02 -32.26
C LEU A 5 30.29 -5.90 -32.60
N SER A 6 30.03 -5.97 -33.91
CA SER A 6 28.89 -6.57 -34.64
C SER A 6 27.48 -6.41 -34.04
N GLY A 7 26.53 -5.69 -34.63
CA GLY A 7 26.31 -5.43 -36.05
C GLY A 7 25.57 -6.59 -36.73
N ALA A 8 24.40 -6.99 -36.23
CA ALA A 8 23.44 -7.83 -36.94
C ALA A 8 22.00 -7.51 -36.47
N VAL A 9 21.48 -6.39 -36.96
CA VAL A 9 20.04 -6.19 -37.13
C VAL A 9 19.66 -7.03 -38.35
N ALA A 10 18.99 -8.16 -38.14
CA ALA A 10 18.31 -8.91 -39.20
C ALA A 10 16.84 -9.03 -38.81
N ILE A 11 16.05 -8.13 -39.38
CA ILE A 11 14.59 -8.15 -39.36
C ILE A 11 14.13 -9.31 -40.24
N LEU A 12 13.44 -10.29 -39.65
CA LEU A 12 12.50 -11.15 -40.36
C LEU A 12 11.14 -11.01 -39.67
N LEU A 13 10.25 -10.30 -40.35
CA LEU A 13 8.86 -10.08 -40.01
C LEU A 13 8.06 -11.39 -40.15
N PHE A 14 7.46 -11.88 -39.07
CA PHE A 14 6.21 -12.65 -39.11
C PHE A 14 5.31 -12.25 -37.94
N LEU A 15 4.06 -11.93 -38.28
CA LEU A 15 2.96 -11.45 -37.46
C LEU A 15 2.83 -12.10 -36.06
N SER A 16 2.99 -11.31 -35.00
CA SER A 16 2.00 -11.18 -33.94
C SER A 16 2.24 -9.86 -33.19
N ALA A 17 1.15 -9.21 -32.78
CA ALA A 17 1.07 -7.81 -32.39
C ALA A 17 2.17 -7.33 -31.42
N SER A 18 2.94 -6.33 -31.85
CA SER A 18 3.68 -5.33 -31.05
C SER A 18 4.33 -5.81 -29.74
N ALA A 19 5.44 -6.54 -29.85
CA ALA A 19 6.45 -6.66 -28.79
C ALA A 19 7.38 -5.43 -28.79
N ALA A 20 6.88 -4.30 -28.27
CA ALA A 20 7.69 -3.13 -27.89
C ALA A 20 7.23 -2.51 -26.55
N VAL A 21 6.45 -3.25 -25.76
CA VAL A 21 6.01 -2.86 -24.41
C VAL A 21 6.57 -3.85 -23.41
N GLU A 22 7.88 -3.79 -23.13
CA GLU A 22 8.44 -4.55 -21.98
C GLU A 22 9.37 -3.73 -21.07
N LEU A 23 9.48 -2.40 -21.20
CA LEU A 23 10.27 -1.62 -20.22
C LEU A 23 9.70 -0.23 -19.83
N ALA A 24 8.37 -0.06 -19.83
CA ALA A 24 7.72 1.13 -19.26
C ALA A 24 6.89 0.86 -17.97
N LEU A 25 6.56 -0.41 -17.68
CA LEU A 25 5.59 -0.76 -16.62
C LEU A 25 6.04 -0.42 -15.18
N ALA A 26 7.34 -0.43 -14.88
CA ALA A 26 7.79 -0.31 -13.48
C ALA A 26 7.67 1.11 -12.90
N ALA A 27 7.85 2.15 -13.72
CA ALA A 27 7.70 3.54 -13.30
C ALA A 27 6.21 3.94 -13.18
N GLU A 28 5.37 3.49 -14.12
CA GLU A 28 3.93 3.76 -14.11
C GLU A 28 3.19 3.12 -12.92
N VAL A 29 3.63 1.92 -12.48
CA VAL A 29 3.03 1.24 -11.32
C VAL A 29 3.26 2.02 -10.02
N ASP A 30 4.43 2.64 -9.84
CA ASP A 30 4.74 3.41 -8.62
C ASP A 30 3.95 4.74 -8.60
N ASP A 31 3.89 5.43 -9.74
CA ASP A 31 3.10 6.67 -9.87
C ASP A 31 1.59 6.41 -9.70
N ARG A 32 1.09 5.30 -10.27
CA ARG A 32 -0.31 4.91 -10.11
C ARG A 32 -0.62 4.55 -8.66
N ALA A 33 0.24 3.77 -8.01
CA ALA A 33 0.07 3.41 -6.60
C ALA A 33 0.08 4.65 -5.69
N ALA A 34 0.96 5.60 -5.95
CA ALA A 34 1.01 6.86 -5.22
C ALA A 34 -0.26 7.71 -5.45
N ALA A 35 -0.79 7.73 -6.68
CA ALA A 35 -2.05 8.40 -6.99
C ALA A 35 -3.23 7.75 -6.27
N ASP A 36 -3.33 6.41 -6.31
CA ASP A 36 -4.37 5.65 -5.62
C ASP A 36 -4.29 5.84 -4.10
N PHE A 37 -3.08 5.87 -3.53
CA PHE A 37 -2.85 6.20 -2.12
C PHE A 37 -3.38 7.59 -1.77
N ARG A 38 -2.98 8.63 -2.51
CA ARG A 38 -3.48 10.01 -2.28
C ARG A 38 -4.99 10.08 -2.38
N ALA A 39 -5.59 9.40 -3.36
CA ALA A 39 -7.04 9.34 -3.52
C ALA A 39 -7.71 8.62 -2.34
N ALA A 40 -7.15 7.52 -1.86
CA ALA A 40 -7.65 6.80 -0.68
C ALA A 40 -7.59 7.66 0.59
N ILE A 41 -6.48 8.40 0.81
CA ILE A 41 -6.37 9.33 1.94
C ILE A 41 -7.42 10.44 1.86
N LYS A 42 -7.60 11.07 0.68
CA LYS A 42 -8.64 12.09 0.48
C LYS A 42 -10.04 11.56 0.80
N ARG A 43 -10.36 10.33 0.35
CA ARG A 43 -11.64 9.67 0.67
C ARG A 43 -11.79 9.39 2.16
N ALA A 44 -10.74 8.89 2.82
CA ALA A 44 -10.74 8.64 4.25
C ALA A 44 -10.98 9.94 5.05
N ASP A 45 -10.29 11.03 4.68
CA ASP A 45 -10.47 12.33 5.33
C ASP A 45 -11.87 12.91 5.11
N ALA A 46 -12.42 12.78 3.90
CA ALA A 46 -13.78 13.21 3.59
C ALA A 46 -14.82 12.41 4.39
N ALA A 47 -14.67 11.08 4.46
CA ALA A 47 -15.54 10.21 5.25
C ALA A 47 -15.45 10.52 6.74
N HIS A 48 -14.24 10.76 7.26
CA HIS A 48 -14.05 11.15 8.66
C HIS A 48 -14.77 12.47 8.99
N ARG A 49 -14.60 13.51 8.16
CA ARG A 49 -15.32 14.78 8.32
C ARG A 49 -16.84 14.57 8.30
N ALA A 50 -17.35 13.83 7.32
CA ALA A 50 -18.78 13.54 7.23
C ALA A 50 -19.31 12.78 8.46
N ASN A 51 -18.54 11.82 8.98
CA ASN A 51 -18.90 11.08 10.19
C ASN A 51 -18.88 11.98 11.42
N LEU A 52 -17.89 12.88 11.57
CA LEU A 52 -17.88 13.86 12.65
C LEU A 52 -19.09 14.81 12.60
N GLU A 53 -19.50 15.27 11.41
CA GLU A 53 -20.72 16.08 11.26
C GLU A 53 -21.98 15.31 11.71
N ARG A 54 -22.05 14.01 11.44
CA ARG A 54 -23.13 13.16 11.94
C ARG A 54 -23.09 13.05 13.47
N CYS A 55 -21.90 12.83 14.05
CA CYS A 55 -21.73 12.74 15.50
C CYS A 55 -22.11 14.04 16.23
N ARG A 56 -22.01 15.22 15.59
CA ARG A 56 -22.39 16.51 16.21
C ARG A 56 -23.86 16.57 16.63
N LYS A 57 -24.72 15.75 16.04
CA LYS A 57 -26.16 15.69 16.37
C LYS A 57 -26.46 14.85 17.63
N LEU A 58 -25.46 14.13 18.15
CA LEU A 58 -25.58 13.30 19.35
C LEU A 58 -25.14 14.08 20.59
N THR A 59 -25.48 13.57 21.77
CA THR A 59 -25.09 14.16 23.07
C THR A 59 -24.35 13.15 23.95
N ASP A 60 -23.67 13.65 24.97
CA ASP A 60 -23.03 12.87 26.04
C ASP A 60 -22.18 11.69 25.53
N ARG A 61 -22.33 10.51 26.16
CA ARG A 61 -21.55 9.31 25.86
C ARG A 61 -21.74 8.81 24.44
N GLU A 62 -22.91 9.05 23.83
CA GLU A 62 -23.20 8.62 22.45
C GLU A 62 -22.35 9.42 21.46
N LYS A 63 -22.21 10.72 21.70
CA LYS A 63 -21.34 11.59 20.91
C LYS A 63 -19.88 11.16 21.01
N ASP A 64 -19.40 10.91 22.23
CA ASP A 64 -18.01 10.51 22.45
C ASP A 64 -17.69 9.17 21.77
N LEU A 65 -18.58 8.17 21.93
CA LEU A 65 -18.45 6.88 21.27
C LEU A 65 -18.46 7.03 19.74
N CYS A 66 -19.35 7.85 19.19
CA CYS A 66 -19.41 8.12 17.76
C CYS A 66 -18.11 8.74 17.24
N ILE A 67 -17.55 9.71 17.96
CA ILE A 67 -16.29 10.36 17.59
C ILE A 67 -15.13 9.35 17.61
N GLU A 68 -15.04 8.49 18.64
CA GLU A 68 -13.99 7.48 18.73
C GLU A 68 -14.12 6.42 17.62
N GLN A 69 -15.34 5.98 17.31
CA GLN A 69 -15.59 5.10 16.17
C GLN A 69 -15.17 5.76 14.84
N ALA A 70 -15.53 7.03 14.63
CA ALA A 70 -15.15 7.78 13.44
C ALA A 70 -13.63 7.93 13.30
N LYS A 71 -12.90 8.11 14.40
CA LYS A 71 -11.43 8.11 14.42
C LYS A 71 -10.86 6.73 14.11
N ALA A 72 -11.40 5.67 14.70
CA ALA A 72 -10.93 4.30 14.45
C ALA A 72 -11.08 3.92 12.97
N VAL A 73 -12.24 4.17 12.37
CA VAL A 73 -12.50 3.93 10.94
C VAL A 73 -11.54 4.75 10.07
N HIS A 74 -11.28 6.01 10.42
CA HIS A 74 -10.34 6.86 9.69
C HIS A 74 -8.91 6.31 9.73
N GLN A 75 -8.42 5.92 10.90
CA GLN A 75 -7.08 5.34 11.02
C GLN A 75 -6.96 4.02 10.28
N GLN A 76 -7.97 3.16 10.36
CA GLN A 76 -8.01 1.89 9.62
C GLN A 76 -7.96 2.12 8.11
N ALA A 77 -8.73 3.09 7.58
CA ALA A 77 -8.71 3.41 6.15
C ALA A 77 -7.35 3.94 5.70
N LYS A 78 -6.71 4.82 6.49
CA LYS A 78 -5.36 5.32 6.18
C LYS A 78 -4.32 4.22 6.21
N LEU A 79 -4.43 3.32 7.17
CA LEU A 79 -3.54 2.18 7.30
C LEU A 79 -3.69 1.22 6.10
N HIS A 80 -4.92 0.88 5.72
CA HIS A 80 -5.17 0.06 4.55
C HIS A 80 -4.56 0.70 3.29
N ALA A 81 -4.72 2.00 3.11
CA ALA A 81 -4.08 2.71 1.99
C ALA A 81 -2.54 2.59 2.01
N ARG A 82 -1.91 2.68 3.19
CA ARG A 82 -0.45 2.51 3.34
C ARG A 82 0.00 1.09 2.98
N VAL A 83 -0.71 0.07 3.44
CA VAL A 83 -0.42 -1.33 3.11
C VAL A 83 -0.52 -1.54 1.60
N GLN A 84 -1.57 -1.01 0.95
CA GLN A 84 -1.71 -1.14 -0.51
C GLN A 84 -0.58 -0.44 -1.28
N LEU A 85 -0.18 0.77 -0.85
CA LEU A 85 0.97 1.47 -1.43
C LEU A 85 2.25 0.65 -1.25
N ARG A 86 2.50 0.15 -0.04
CA ARG A 86 3.67 -0.69 0.25
C ARG A 86 3.70 -1.94 -0.62
N SER A 87 2.59 -2.67 -0.68
CA SER A 87 2.47 -3.88 -1.50
C SER A 87 2.70 -3.57 -2.97
N ALA A 88 2.15 -2.47 -3.49
CA ALA A 88 2.43 -2.01 -4.84
C ALA A 88 3.92 -1.69 -5.06
N SER A 89 4.54 -0.97 -4.13
CA SER A 89 5.96 -0.63 -4.21
C SER A 89 6.89 -1.83 -3.95
N MET A 90 6.40 -2.99 -3.54
CA MET A 90 7.24 -4.19 -3.37
C MET A 90 6.99 -5.24 -4.46
N ARG A 91 5.95 -5.08 -5.29
CA ARG A 91 5.64 -6.00 -6.39
C ARG A 91 6.83 -6.10 -7.36
N GLY A 92 7.30 -7.34 -7.57
CA GLY A 92 8.45 -7.63 -8.43
C GLY A 92 9.82 -7.26 -7.85
N ARG A 93 9.88 -6.66 -6.65
CA ARG A 93 11.13 -6.23 -6.00
C ARG A 93 11.46 -7.05 -4.74
N ALA A 94 10.45 -7.52 -4.03
CA ALA A 94 10.60 -8.27 -2.79
C ALA A 94 10.21 -9.73 -2.98
N ASN A 95 10.83 -10.63 -2.20
CA ASN A 95 10.28 -11.96 -2.06
C ASN A 95 8.91 -11.89 -1.33
N PRO A 96 7.98 -12.84 -1.58
CA PRO A 96 6.64 -12.79 -0.98
C PRO A 96 6.65 -12.70 0.54
N ARG A 97 7.58 -13.39 1.21
CA ARG A 97 7.67 -13.39 2.69
C ARG A 97 8.03 -12.02 3.24
N GLU A 98 8.97 -11.32 2.63
CA GLU A 98 9.35 -9.97 3.04
C GLU A 98 8.21 -8.98 2.80
N ALA A 99 7.49 -9.11 1.68
CA ALA A 99 6.32 -8.27 1.39
C ALA A 99 5.21 -8.47 2.45
N ASP A 100 4.91 -9.73 2.79
CA ASP A 100 3.91 -10.09 3.79
C ASP A 100 4.30 -9.63 5.20
N TYR A 101 5.56 -9.79 5.58
CA TYR A 101 6.09 -9.33 6.85
C TYR A 101 6.00 -7.80 6.99
N ARG A 102 6.40 -7.04 5.97
CA ARG A 102 6.28 -5.58 5.98
C ARG A 102 4.82 -5.13 6.04
N ALA A 103 3.92 -5.81 5.32
CA ALA A 103 2.49 -5.54 5.42
C ALA A 103 1.94 -5.86 6.82
N ALA A 104 2.43 -6.90 7.50
CA ALA A 104 2.07 -7.22 8.87
C ALA A 104 2.53 -6.15 9.87
N LEU A 105 3.78 -5.68 9.73
CA LEU A 105 4.30 -4.57 10.54
C LEU A 105 3.49 -3.29 10.35
N ASP A 106 3.19 -2.93 9.10
CA ASP A 106 2.34 -1.78 8.80
C ASP A 106 0.99 -1.94 9.52
N ARG A 107 0.35 -3.13 9.46
CA ARG A 107 -0.92 -3.39 10.17
C ARG A 107 -0.83 -3.19 11.69
N CYS A 108 0.31 -3.49 12.30
CA CYS A 108 0.51 -3.29 13.74
C CYS A 108 0.45 -1.82 14.17
N GLU A 109 0.63 -0.86 13.26
CA GLU A 109 0.51 0.57 13.54
C GLU A 109 -0.90 1.01 13.96
N PHE A 110 -1.93 0.17 13.74
CA PHE A 110 -3.26 0.41 14.29
C PHE A 110 -3.28 0.37 15.83
N TYR A 111 -2.45 -0.51 16.41
CA TYR A 111 -2.41 -0.73 17.85
C TYR A 111 -1.47 0.27 18.54
N ARG A 112 -1.62 0.39 19.86
CA ARG A 112 -0.76 1.23 20.72
C ARG A 112 -0.33 0.47 21.96
N GLY A 113 0.79 0.89 22.55
CA GLY A 113 1.35 0.29 23.76
C GLY A 113 1.55 -1.23 23.61
N ARG A 114 1.25 -1.97 24.68
CA ARG A 114 1.45 -3.42 24.74
C ARG A 114 0.80 -4.19 23.58
N SER A 115 -0.37 -3.76 23.10
CA SER A 115 -1.03 -4.44 21.98
C SER A 115 -0.25 -4.31 20.67
N LYS A 116 0.44 -3.18 20.47
CA LYS A 116 1.36 -3.00 19.33
C LYS A 116 2.57 -3.91 19.47
N ASP A 117 3.17 -3.96 20.66
CA ASP A 117 4.34 -4.78 20.93
C ASP A 117 4.05 -6.27 20.69
N ILE A 118 2.88 -6.75 21.17
CA ILE A 118 2.42 -8.12 20.91
C ILE A 118 2.26 -8.38 19.42
N CYS A 119 1.61 -7.47 18.68
CA CYS A 119 1.43 -7.62 17.23
C CYS A 119 2.78 -7.70 16.49
N VAL A 120 3.71 -6.81 16.81
CA VAL A 120 5.05 -6.79 16.20
C VAL A 120 5.82 -8.06 16.53
N ASN A 121 5.78 -8.52 17.79
CA ASN A 121 6.44 -9.76 18.20
C ASN A 121 5.87 -10.99 17.47
N GLN A 122 4.55 -11.04 17.26
CA GLN A 122 3.91 -12.10 16.48
C GLN A 122 4.37 -12.07 15.01
N ALA A 123 4.39 -10.90 14.37
CA ALA A 123 4.88 -10.75 13.00
C ALA A 123 6.36 -11.17 12.85
N ASN A 124 7.20 -10.80 13.84
CA ASN A 124 8.61 -11.20 13.87
C ASN A 124 8.76 -12.72 14.00
N ALA A 125 7.98 -13.34 14.89
CA ALA A 125 8.01 -14.79 15.09
C ALA A 125 7.53 -15.54 13.84
N GLU A 126 6.49 -15.05 13.15
CA GLU A 126 6.03 -15.60 11.88
C GLU A 126 7.10 -15.51 10.79
N TYR A 127 7.79 -14.36 10.68
CA TYR A 127 8.85 -14.18 9.72
C TYR A 127 10.09 -15.03 10.02
N ALA A 128 10.40 -15.29 11.29
CA ALA A 128 11.55 -16.10 11.70
C ALA A 128 11.32 -17.63 11.59
N ARG A 129 10.08 -18.09 11.40
CA ARG A 129 9.74 -19.53 11.45
C ARG A 129 10.14 -20.37 10.22
N ASN A 130 10.74 -19.77 9.18
CA ASN A 130 11.35 -20.50 8.04
C ASN A 130 12.71 -19.91 7.71
#